data_AF-A0A410H6B7-F1
#
_entry.id   AF-A0A410H6B7-F1
#
_cell.length_a   1.000
_cell.length_b   1.000
_cell.length_c   1.000
_cell.angle_alpha   90.00
_cell.angle_beta   90.00
_cell.angle_gamma   90.00
#
_symmetry.space_group_name_H-M   'P 1'
#
loop_
_entity.id
_entity.type
_entity.pdbx_description
1 polymer ?
#
loop_
_entity_poly.entity_id
_entity_poly.type
_entity_poly.pdbx_seq_one_letter_code
_entity_poly.pdbx_strand_id
1 'polypeptide(L)' 'MLTSLFMLAGCSNQAVYDNIQHNNRNSCYKKPPSQYDACMKAANKPYDQYEREREEVNAQ' A
#
# COMPACT_ATOMS: atom_id res chain seq x y z
N MET A 1 33.21 -14.75 19.75
CA MET A 1 31.77 -14.92 20.01
C MET A 1 31.00 -14.09 18.99
N LEU A 2 30.19 -14.78 18.20
CA LEU A 2 28.99 -14.32 17.49
C LEU A 2 29.02 -12.94 16.82
N THR A 3 29.43 -12.92 15.55
CA THR A 3 29.09 -11.87 14.58
C THR A 3 27.58 -11.84 14.38
N SER A 4 26.90 -10.88 14.98
CA SER A 4 25.48 -10.61 14.77
C SER A 4 25.25 -10.14 13.33
N LEU A 5 24.99 -11.10 12.45
CA LEU A 5 24.52 -10.86 11.10
C LEU A 5 23.05 -10.43 11.20
N PHE A 6 22.84 -9.12 11.35
CA PHE A 6 21.53 -8.51 11.14
C PHE A 6 21.15 -8.72 9.67
N MET A 7 20.51 -9.86 9.41
CA MET A 7 19.75 -10.08 8.19
C MET A 7 18.63 -9.04 8.19
N LEU A 8 18.93 -7.86 7.66
CA LEU A 8 17.94 -6.86 7.28
C LEU A 8 17.14 -7.46 6.11
N ALA A 9 16.20 -8.35 6.43
CA ALA A 9 15.08 -8.61 5.55
C ALA A 9 14.32 -7.28 5.44
N GLY A 10 14.70 -6.47 4.45
CA GLY A 10 13.99 -5.23 4.15
C GLY A 10 12.52 -5.57 3.91
N CYS A 11 11.62 -4.90 4.62
CA CYS A 11 10.19 -5.03 4.36
C CYS A 11 9.96 -4.75 2.86
N SER A 12 9.36 -5.70 2.15
CA SER A 12 8.97 -5.45 0.75
C SER A 12 8.03 -4.26 0.69
N ASN A 13 8.29 -3.31 -0.20
CA ASN A 13 7.41 -2.15 -0.42
C ASN A 13 5.99 -2.60 -0.76
N GLN A 14 5.85 -3.70 -1.51
CA GLN A 14 4.57 -4.33 -1.79
C GLN A 14 3.87 -4.82 -0.52
N ALA A 15 4.58 -5.50 0.37
CA ALA A 15 3.99 -6.02 1.61
C ALA A 15 3.51 -4.89 2.53
N VAL A 16 4.27 -3.79 2.61
CA VAL A 16 3.86 -2.59 3.35
C VAL A 16 2.63 -1.95 2.70
N TYR A 17 2.66 -1.78 1.38
CA TYR A 17 1.53 -1.23 0.62
C TYR A 17 0.25 -2.04 0.80
N ASP A 18 0.33 -3.36 0.68
CA ASP A 18 -0.81 -4.26 0.79
C ASP A 18 -1.43 -4.21 2.20
N ASN A 19 -0.60 -4.07 3.24
CA ASN A 19 -1.09 -3.87 4.61
C ASN A 19 -1.82 -2.54 4.78
N ILE A 20 -1.27 -1.45 4.22
CA ILE A 20 -1.93 -0.14 4.22
C ILE A 20 -3.28 -0.23 3.48
N GLN A 21 -3.30 -0.85 2.29
CA GLN A 21 -4.53 -0.98 1.52
C GLN A 21 -5.57 -1.87 2.19
N HIS A 22 -5.14 -2.90 2.93
CA HIS A 22 -6.04 -3.67 3.78
C HIS A 22 -6.75 -2.79 4.81
N ASN A 23 -6.00 -1.93 5.51
CA ASN A 23 -6.56 -0.98 6.46
C ASN A 23 -7.46 0.08 5.80
N ASN A 24 -7.11 0.53 4.59
CA ASN A 24 -7.94 1.46 3.82
C ASN A 24 -9.29 0.85 3.45
N ARG A 25 -9.32 -0.40 2.96
CA ARG A 25 -10.57 -1.14 2.69
C ARG A 25 -11.42 -1.25 3.95
N ASN A 26 -10.81 -1.60 5.08
CA ASN A 26 -11.51 -1.69 6.36
C ASN A 26 -12.13 -0.33 6.77
N SER A 27 -11.45 0.76 6.45
CA SER A 27 -11.93 2.12 6.69
C SER A 27 -13.07 2.51 5.74
N CYS A 28 -13.09 1.99 4.51
CA CYS A 28 -14.18 2.25 3.57
C CYS A 28 -15.53 1.70 4.07
N TYR A 29 -15.57 0.55 4.75
CA TYR A 29 -16.81 0.02 5.33
C TYR A 29 -17.45 0.93 6.39
N LYS A 30 -16.68 1.87 6.95
CA LYS A 30 -17.17 2.85 7.94
C LYS A 30 -17.66 4.15 7.29
N LYS A 31 -17.52 4.30 5.97
CA LYS A 31 -17.93 5.51 5.25
C LYS A 31 -19.42 5.44 4.85
N PRO A 32 -20.09 6.59 4.69
CA PRO A 32 -21.43 6.64 4.12
C PRO A 32 -21.48 6.04 2.70
N PRO A 33 -22.65 5.53 2.25
CA PRO A 33 -22.79 4.94 0.92
C PRO A 33 -22.31 5.83 -0.23
N SER A 34 -22.53 7.15 -0.13
CA SER A 34 -22.08 8.13 -1.14
C SER A 34 -20.56 8.21 -1.32
N GLN A 35 -19.77 7.75 -0.35
CA GLN A 35 -18.31 7.77 -0.37
C GLN A 35 -17.69 6.37 -0.46
N TYR A 36 -18.50 5.31 -0.30
CA TYR A 36 -18.03 3.94 -0.23
C TYR A 36 -17.33 3.52 -1.53
N ASP A 37 -18.00 3.69 -2.67
CA ASP A 37 -17.50 3.22 -3.97
C ASP A 37 -16.20 3.92 -4.36
N ALA A 38 -16.14 5.24 -4.18
CA ALA A 38 -14.94 6.03 -4.45
C ALA A 38 -13.78 5.61 -3.54
N CYS A 39 -14.06 5.37 -2.25
CA CYS A 39 -13.06 4.87 -1.30
C CYS A 39 -12.55 3.48 -1.70
N MET A 40 -13.45 2.53 -1.96
CA MET A 40 -13.08 1.16 -2.32
C MET A 40 -12.28 1.14 -3.62
N LYS A 41 -12.64 1.96 -4.62
CA LYS A 41 -11.88 2.09 -5.85
C LYS A 41 -10.43 2.51 -5.59
N ALA A 42 -10.22 3.50 -4.71
CA ALA A 42 -8.87 3.92 -4.35
C ALA A 42 -8.12 2.86 -3.51
N ALA A 43 -8.81 2.22 -2.57
CA ALA A 43 -8.24 1.22 -1.67
C ALA A 43 -7.95 -0.15 -2.34
N ASN A 44 -8.50 -0.38 -3.54
CA ASN A 44 -8.28 -1.56 -4.37
C ASN A 44 -7.26 -1.32 -5.48
N LYS A 45 -6.56 -0.17 -5.50
CA LYS A 45 -5.51 0.07 -6.49
C LYS A 45 -4.43 -1.02 -6.39
N PRO A 46 -4.09 -1.72 -7.49
CA PRO A 46 -3.01 -2.69 -7.52
C PRO A 46 -1.64 -2.05 -7.26
N TYR A 47 -0.73 -2.78 -6.61
CA TYR A 47 0.60 -2.29 -6.26
C TYR A 47 1.44 -1.87 -7.49
N ASP A 48 1.37 -2.65 -8.58
CA ASP A 48 2.08 -2.36 -9.82
C ASP A 48 1.61 -1.03 -10.46
N GLN A 49 0.31 -0.75 -10.39
CA GLN A 49 -0.23 0.53 -10.84
C GLN A 49 0.27 1.68 -9.96
N TYR A 50 0.27 1.50 -8.64
CA TYR A 50 0.80 2.49 -7.71
C TYR A 50 2.28 2.80 -7.96
N GLU A 51 3.13 1.78 -8.14
CA GLU A 51 4.55 2.01 -8.39
C GLU A 51 4.79 2.73 -9.72
N ARG A 52 4.08 2.36 -10.79
CA ARG A 52 4.18 3.09 -12.08
C ARG A 52 3.82 4.56 -11.94
N GLU A 53 2.67 4.85 -11.33
CA GLU A 53 2.23 6.24 -11.13
C GLU A 53 3.23 7.03 -10.26
N ARG A 54 3.81 6.38 -9.24
CA ARG A 54 4.84 6.97 -8.38
C ARG A 54 6.13 7.27 -9.14
N GLU A 55 6.58 6.37 -10.01
CA GLU A 55 7.76 6.55 -10.85
C GLU A 55 7.56 7.70 -11.86
N GLU A 56 6.39 7.76 -12.51
CA GLU A 56 6.04 8.82 -13.45
C GLU A 56 6.07 10.21 -12.79
N VAL A 57 5.56 10.34 -11.56
CA VAL A 57 5.59 11.59 -10.80
C VAL A 57 7.02 11.99 -10.42
N ASN A 58 7.88 11.02 -10.11
CA ASN A 58 9.28 11.29 -9.73
C ASN A 58 10.19 11.56 -10.94
N ALA A 59 9.73 11.27 -12.16
CA ALA A 59 10.48 11.46 -13.40
C ALA A 59 10.28 12.85 -14.04
N GLN A 60 9.39 13.68 -13.49
CA GLN A 60 9.12 15.07 -13.91
C GLN A 60 10.02 16.06 -13.19
#